data_AF-W6ALI0-F1
#
_entry.id   AF-W6ALI0-F1
#
_cell.length_a   1.000
_cell.length_b   1.000
_cell.length_c   1.000
_cell.angle_alpha   90.00
_cell.angle_beta   90.00
_cell.angle_gamma   90.00
#
_symmetry.space_group_name_H-M   'P 1'
#
loop_
_entity.id
_entity.type
_entity.pdbx_description
1 polymer ?
#
loop_
_entity_poly.entity_id
_entity_poly.type
_entity_poly.pdbx_seq_one_letter_code
_entity_poly.pdbx_strand_id
1 'polypeptide(L)'
;MRRLLKNSFRLETKRIAAMAIIVALYVLFSWISKVANLSIFSVAPFLKIEFTDFICLLAVRIIGIVYSSLLVISVSWLRIAYLGNGPIDVFALMLADLIFIWIFLVGDFYFHWIINKFVKGKNEKGYDYLITSIAIIFSIICTTFLMTFF
;
A
#
# COMPACT_ATOMS: atom_id res chain seq x y z
N MET A 1 -11.41 19.38 -15.17
CA MET A 1 -10.09 19.01 -14.59
C MET A 1 -9.58 19.96 -13.50
N ARG A 2 -9.42 21.29 -13.73
CA ARG A 2 -8.90 22.24 -12.72
C ARG A 2 -9.68 22.29 -11.39
N ARG A 3 -11.02 22.16 -11.38
CA ARG A 3 -11.82 22.14 -10.14
C ARG A 3 -11.71 20.83 -9.35
N LEU A 4 -11.50 19.69 -10.01
CA LEU A 4 -11.29 18.39 -9.36
C LEU A 4 -9.94 18.37 -8.63
N LEU A 5 -8.87 18.85 -9.28
CA LEU A 5 -7.55 19.02 -8.65
C LEU A 5 -7.58 19.98 -7.45
N LYS A 6 -8.29 21.11 -7.56
CA LYS A 6 -8.36 22.11 -6.48
C LYS A 6 -9.02 21.58 -5.19
N ASN A 7 -9.98 20.66 -5.32
CA ASN A 7 -10.60 20.01 -4.15
C ASN A 7 -9.81 18.78 -3.68
N SER A 8 -9.12 18.05 -4.57
CA SER A 8 -8.25 16.94 -4.16
C SER A 8 -7.09 17.40 -3.29
N PHE A 9 -6.51 18.59 -3.54
CA PHE A 9 -5.38 19.12 -2.77
C PHE A 9 -5.77 19.92 -1.50
N ARG A 10 -7.06 19.99 -1.16
CA ARG A 10 -7.50 20.70 0.06
C ARG A 10 -7.28 19.82 1.29
N LEU A 11 -6.39 20.25 2.17
CA LEU A 11 -6.15 19.64 3.49
C LEU A 11 -7.27 20.06 4.44
N GLU A 12 -8.29 19.23 4.55
CA GLU A 12 -9.33 19.38 5.57
C GLU A 12 -8.87 18.76 6.89
N THR A 13 -9.31 19.31 8.03
CA THR A 13 -8.96 18.82 9.37
C THR A 13 -9.25 17.32 9.53
N LYS A 14 -10.34 16.83 8.94
CA LYS A 14 -10.69 15.40 8.94
C LYS A 14 -9.65 14.54 8.24
N ARG A 15 -9.08 15.02 7.12
CA ARG A 15 -8.04 14.31 6.37
C ARG A 15 -6.72 14.31 7.13
N ILE A 16 -6.36 15.42 7.76
CA ILE A 16 -5.17 15.51 8.62
C ILE A 16 -5.28 14.51 9.78
N ALA A 17 -6.45 14.45 10.43
CA ALA A 17 -6.70 13.47 11.49
C ALA A 17 -6.60 12.02 10.98
N ALA A 18 -7.17 11.72 9.81
CA ALA A 18 -7.04 10.41 9.20
C ALA A 18 -5.58 10.05 8.87
N MET A 19 -4.80 10.99 8.33
CA MET A 19 -3.37 10.79 8.07
C MET A 19 -2.60 10.50 9.37
N ALA A 20 -2.87 11.24 10.45
CA ALA A 20 -2.23 11.01 11.75
C ALA A 20 -2.56 9.62 12.32
N ILE A 21 -3.81 9.17 12.20
CA ILE A 21 -4.22 7.82 12.61
C ILE A 21 -3.52 6.76 11.76
N ILE A 22 -3.45 6.94 10.44
CA ILE A 22 -2.75 6.03 9.53
C ILE A 22 -1.27 5.94 9.90
N VAL A 23 -0.61 7.06 10.20
CA VAL A 23 0.79 7.08 10.66
C VAL A 23 0.95 6.28 11.95
N ALA A 24 0.09 6.50 12.95
CA ALA A 24 0.14 5.77 14.21
C ALA A 24 -0.06 4.26 14.01
N LEU A 25 -1.02 3.86 13.16
CA LEU A 25 -1.23 2.46 12.80
C LEU A 25 -0.02 1.89 12.06
N TYR A 26 0.56 2.62 11.11
CA TYR A 26 1.75 2.17 10.37
C TYR A 26 2.90 1.87 11.32
N VAL A 27 3.17 2.78 12.28
CA VAL A 27 4.21 2.56 13.30
C VAL A 27 3.89 1.31 14.13
N LEU A 28 2.67 1.17 14.65
CA LEU A 28 2.27 -0.01 15.43
C LEU A 28 2.41 -1.31 14.64
N PHE A 29 1.92 -1.35 13.40
CA PHE A 29 1.97 -2.55 12.56
C PHE A 29 3.39 -2.88 12.08
N SER A 30 4.26 -1.89 11.90
CA SER A 30 5.68 -2.14 11.61
C SER A 30 6.41 -2.77 12.82
N TRP A 31 6.08 -2.36 14.05
CA TRP A 31 6.57 -3.01 15.26
C TRP A 31 6.08 -4.46 15.35
N ILE A 32 4.79 -4.69 15.12
CA ILE A 32 4.20 -6.04 15.10
C ILE A 32 4.86 -6.90 14.02
N SER A 33 5.08 -6.35 12.82
CA SER A 33 5.75 -7.05 11.72
C SER A 33 7.19 -7.45 12.08
N LYS A 34 7.92 -6.58 12.78
CA LYS A 34 9.28 -6.88 13.28
C LYS A 34 9.26 -8.01 14.30
N VAL A 35 8.32 -8.01 15.24
CA VAL A 35 8.18 -9.05 16.27
C VAL A 35 7.74 -10.39 15.67
N ALA A 36 6.79 -10.37 14.74
CA ALA A 36 6.26 -11.57 14.09
C ALA A 36 7.27 -12.24 13.13
N ASN A 37 8.30 -11.50 12.70
CA ASN A 37 9.37 -11.96 11.80
C ASN A 37 8.87 -12.82 10.63
N LEU A 38 7.93 -12.28 9.84
CA LEU A 38 7.32 -12.93 8.68
C LEU A 38 8.27 -12.94 7.45
N SER A 39 9.52 -13.36 7.64
CA SER A 39 10.44 -13.57 6.52
C SER A 39 10.03 -14.83 5.76
N ILE A 40 9.56 -14.65 4.53
CA ILE A 40 9.14 -15.76 3.66
C ILE A 40 10.34 -16.39 2.97
N PHE A 41 11.38 -15.59 2.69
CA PHE A 41 12.58 -16.04 2.00
C PHE A 41 13.81 -15.88 2.90
N SER A 42 14.54 -16.99 3.12
CA SER A 42 15.78 -17.01 3.90
C SER A 42 16.93 -16.27 3.19
N VAL A 43 16.89 -16.23 1.84
CA VAL A 43 17.94 -15.61 1.00
C VAL A 43 17.81 -14.10 0.90
N ALA A 44 16.59 -13.56 1.08
CA ALA A 44 16.29 -12.13 1.01
C ALA A 44 15.50 -11.71 2.27
N PRO A 45 16.14 -11.59 3.44
CA PRO A 45 15.45 -11.29 4.70
C PRO A 45 14.85 -9.88 4.74
N PHE A 46 15.19 -9.01 3.80
CA PHE A 46 14.53 -7.70 3.59
C PHE A 46 13.15 -7.85 2.92
N LEU A 47 12.89 -8.98 2.27
CA LEU A 47 11.65 -9.26 1.55
C LEU A 47 10.66 -9.99 2.48
N LYS A 48 9.99 -9.20 3.33
CA LYS A 48 8.96 -9.68 4.27
C LYS A 48 7.59 -9.19 3.81
N ILE A 49 6.56 -10.03 3.96
CA ILE A 49 5.19 -9.51 3.93
C ILE A 49 5.01 -8.72 5.22
N GLU A 50 4.91 -7.41 5.08
CA GLU A 50 4.72 -6.53 6.23
C GLU A 50 3.24 -6.18 6.36
N PHE A 51 2.75 -6.15 7.60
CA PHE A 51 1.39 -5.69 7.85
C PHE A 51 1.18 -4.22 7.42
N THR A 52 2.26 -3.49 7.18
CA THR A 52 2.23 -2.12 6.65
C THR A 52 1.67 -2.04 5.23
N ASP A 53 1.76 -3.11 4.43
CA ASP A 53 1.15 -3.17 3.09
C ASP A 53 -0.37 -2.92 3.14
N PHE A 54 -1.05 -3.51 4.14
CA PHE A 54 -2.48 -3.33 4.36
C PHE A 54 -2.80 -1.90 4.80
N ILE A 55 -1.93 -1.28 5.60
CA ILE A 55 -2.08 0.12 6.01
C ILE A 55 -1.90 1.06 4.80
N CYS A 56 -0.96 0.76 3.90
CA CYS A 56 -0.76 1.48 2.65
C CYS A 56 -2.02 1.43 1.77
N LEU A 57 -2.65 0.27 1.62
CA LEU A 57 -3.92 0.14 0.87
C LEU A 57 -5.06 0.92 1.53
N LEU A 58 -5.17 0.83 2.86
CA LEU A 58 -6.16 1.57 3.63
C LEU A 58 -5.95 3.08 3.47
N ALA A 59 -4.70 3.55 3.47
CA ALA A 59 -4.36 4.94 3.19
C ALA A 59 -4.78 5.36 1.78
N VAL A 60 -4.51 4.54 0.75
CA VAL A 60 -4.97 4.83 -0.62
C VAL A 60 -6.48 5.01 -0.67
N ARG A 61 -7.26 4.18 0.03
CA ARG A 61 -8.73 4.27 0.05
C ARG A 61 -9.27 5.48 0.82
N ILE A 62 -8.66 5.85 1.94
CA ILE A 62 -9.19 6.92 2.82
C ILE A 62 -8.74 8.31 2.37
N ILE A 63 -7.44 8.48 2.07
CA ILE A 63 -6.84 9.79 1.81
C ILE A 63 -6.45 9.97 0.33
N GLY A 64 -6.52 8.92 -0.48
CA GLY A 64 -6.21 8.95 -1.90
C GLY A 64 -4.74 8.67 -2.20
N ILE A 65 -4.46 8.33 -3.46
CA ILE A 65 -3.13 7.89 -3.93
C ILE A 65 -2.02 8.91 -3.63
N VAL A 66 -2.26 10.20 -3.92
CA VAL A 66 -1.23 11.25 -3.78
C VAL A 66 -0.78 11.40 -2.33
N TYR A 67 -1.73 11.49 -1.39
CA TYR A 67 -1.39 11.62 0.02
C TYR A 67 -0.87 10.31 0.62
N SER A 68 -1.37 9.16 0.15
CA SER A 68 -0.85 7.86 0.56
C SER A 68 0.63 7.70 0.17
N SER A 69 0.99 8.01 -1.07
CA SER A 69 2.40 7.94 -1.51
C SER A 69 3.30 8.90 -0.72
N LEU A 70 2.85 10.15 -0.48
CA LEU A 70 3.60 11.10 0.35
C LEU A 70 3.75 10.62 1.79
N LEU A 71 2.70 10.00 2.35
CA LEU A 71 2.70 9.42 3.69
C LEU A 71 3.69 8.26 3.76
N VAL A 72 3.65 7.32 2.82
CA VAL A 72 4.61 6.21 2.75
C VAL A 72 6.03 6.74 2.74
N ILE A 73 6.35 7.65 1.82
CA ILE A 73 7.70 8.25 1.75
C ILE A 73 8.08 8.85 3.11
N SER A 74 7.21 9.65 3.73
CA SER A 74 7.52 10.35 4.97
C SER A 74 7.66 9.41 6.17
N VAL A 75 6.77 8.43 6.29
CA VAL A 75 6.69 7.52 7.45
C VAL A 75 7.74 6.42 7.37
N SER A 76 8.12 5.96 6.17
CA SER A 76 9.19 4.97 6.03
C SER A 76 10.49 5.47 6.69
N TRP A 77 10.85 6.75 6.54
CA TRP A 77 12.03 7.33 7.21
C TRP A 77 11.97 7.30 8.74
N LEU A 78 10.77 7.35 9.33
CA LEU A 78 10.62 7.23 10.79
C LEU A 78 11.12 5.88 11.29
N ARG A 79 11.11 4.82 10.45
CA ARG A 79 11.61 3.48 10.81
C ARG A 79 13.06 3.50 11.27
N ILE A 80 13.88 4.45 10.78
CA ILE A 80 15.25 4.63 11.28
C ILE A 80 15.23 4.97 12.77
N ALA A 81 14.36 5.88 13.18
CA ALA A 81 14.29 6.36 14.55
C ALA A 81 13.74 5.32 15.54
N TYR A 82 12.72 4.53 15.15
CA TYR A 82 12.06 3.62 16.10
C TYR A 82 12.37 2.13 15.92
N LEU A 83 12.82 1.66 14.75
CA LEU A 83 13.24 0.27 14.54
C LEU A 83 14.76 0.10 14.48
N GLY A 84 15.52 1.19 14.28
CA GLY A 84 16.98 1.15 14.11
C GLY A 84 17.42 0.56 12.77
N ASN A 85 16.55 0.59 11.75
CA ASN A 85 16.87 0.07 10.42
C ASN A 85 17.93 0.93 9.73
N GLY A 86 18.78 0.32 8.89
CA GLY A 86 19.73 1.05 8.06
C GLY A 86 19.02 1.90 7.01
N PRO A 87 19.65 2.99 6.52
CA PRO A 87 19.04 3.85 5.49
C PRO A 87 18.75 3.10 4.18
N ILE A 88 19.57 2.11 3.84
CA ILE A 88 19.38 1.26 2.65
C ILE A 88 18.15 0.37 2.83
N ASP A 89 17.99 -0.25 4.01
CA ASP A 89 16.83 -1.11 4.32
C ASP A 89 15.53 -0.31 4.27
N VAL A 90 15.53 0.89 4.85
CA VAL A 90 14.38 1.79 4.84
C VAL A 90 14.03 2.22 3.43
N PHE A 91 15.03 2.53 2.60
CA PHE A 91 14.81 2.89 1.21
C PHE A 91 14.22 1.74 0.39
N ALA A 92 14.75 0.52 0.56
CA ALA A 92 14.25 -0.68 -0.12
C ALA A 92 12.79 -0.98 0.26
N LEU A 93 12.45 -0.92 1.56
CA LEU A 93 11.08 -1.11 2.04
C LEU A 93 10.13 -0.02 1.55
N MET A 94 10.58 1.25 1.56
CA MET A 94 9.80 2.35 1.00
C MET A 94 9.50 2.14 -0.49
N LEU A 95 10.50 1.68 -1.24
CA LEU A 95 10.34 1.39 -2.66
C LEU A 95 9.38 0.21 -2.88
N ALA A 96 9.43 -0.81 -2.01
CA ALA A 96 8.51 -1.94 -2.03
C ALA A 96 7.07 -1.51 -1.78
N ASP A 97 6.83 -0.72 -0.74
CA ASP A 97 5.52 -0.16 -0.39
C ASP A 97 4.95 0.65 -1.58
N LEU A 98 5.78 1.50 -2.21
CA LEU A 98 5.38 2.32 -3.35
C LEU A 98 5.06 1.47 -4.59
N ILE A 99 5.93 0.53 -4.94
CA ILE A 99 5.72 -0.37 -6.08
C ILE A 99 4.45 -1.20 -5.87
N PHE A 100 4.24 -1.71 -4.66
CA PHE A 100 3.05 -2.45 -4.28
C PHE A 100 1.77 -1.63 -4.50
N ILE A 101 1.73 -0.39 -4.02
CA ILE A 101 0.59 0.51 -4.22
C ILE A 101 0.29 0.70 -5.72
N TRP A 102 1.32 0.94 -6.53
CA TRP A 102 1.15 1.18 -7.97
C TRP A 102 0.65 -0.07 -8.71
N ILE A 103 1.24 -1.23 -8.42
CA ILE A 103 0.80 -2.50 -9.01
C ILE A 103 -0.63 -2.81 -8.60
N PHE A 104 -0.98 -2.57 -7.33
CA PHE A 104 -2.34 -2.75 -6.85
C PHE A 104 -3.33 -1.87 -7.60
N LEU A 105 -3.02 -0.59 -7.78
CA LEU A 105 -3.94 0.34 -8.43
C LEU A 105 -4.13 -0.03 -9.92
N VAL A 106 -3.05 -0.40 -10.60
CA VAL A 106 -3.11 -0.85 -12.00
C VAL A 106 -3.87 -2.18 -12.11
N GLY A 107 -3.57 -3.14 -11.22
CA GLY A 107 -4.22 -4.43 -11.17
C GLY A 107 -5.72 -4.31 -10.90
N ASP A 108 -6.10 -3.56 -9.87
CA ASP A 108 -7.49 -3.32 -9.50
C ASP A 108 -8.27 -2.69 -10.66
N PHE A 109 -7.72 -1.66 -11.30
CA PHE A 109 -8.33 -1.04 -12.49
C PHE A 109 -8.47 -2.03 -13.65
N TYR A 110 -7.43 -2.83 -13.92
CA TYR A 110 -7.42 -3.80 -15.01
C TYR A 110 -8.44 -4.93 -14.80
N PHE A 111 -8.52 -5.48 -13.58
CA PHE A 111 -9.48 -6.54 -13.25
C PHE A 111 -10.92 -6.03 -13.28
N HIS A 112 -11.20 -4.83 -12.78
CA HIS A 112 -12.52 -4.21 -12.91
C HIS A 112 -12.89 -3.98 -14.39
N TRP A 113 -11.94 -3.53 -15.21
CA TRP A 113 -12.17 -3.34 -16.64
C TRP A 113 -12.50 -4.66 -17.36
N ILE A 114 -11.77 -5.74 -17.07
CA ILE A 114 -12.05 -7.07 -17.63
C ILE A 114 -13.43 -7.55 -17.20
N ILE A 115 -13.74 -7.55 -15.90
CA ILE A 115 -15.00 -8.11 -15.40
C ILE A 115 -16.19 -7.29 -15.91
N ASN A 116 -16.10 -5.97 -15.95
CA ASN A 116 -17.16 -5.14 -16.55
C ASN A 116 -17.36 -5.41 -18.04
N LYS A 117 -16.31 -5.83 -18.77
CA LYS A 117 -16.40 -6.20 -20.18
C LYS A 117 -17.06 -7.56 -20.40
N PHE A 118 -16.80 -8.54 -19.53
CA PHE A 118 -17.27 -9.93 -19.70
C PHE A 118 -18.55 -10.26 -18.92
N VAL A 119 -18.80 -9.61 -17.79
CA VAL A 119 -19.91 -9.90 -16.87
C VAL A 119 -20.86 -8.70 -16.85
N LYS A 120 -21.75 -8.63 -17.84
CA LYS A 120 -22.86 -7.67 -17.83
C LYS A 120 -23.92 -8.11 -16.80
N GLY A 121 -24.04 -7.39 -15.70
CA GLY A 121 -25.30 -7.30 -14.94
C GLY A 121 -25.58 -8.35 -13.87
N LYS A 122 -24.59 -8.88 -13.14
CA LYS A 122 -24.86 -9.65 -11.91
C LYS A 122 -24.04 -9.14 -10.72
N ASN A 123 -24.75 -8.94 -9.61
CA ASN A 123 -24.29 -8.78 -8.22
C ASN A 123 -23.02 -7.95 -7.98
N GLU A 124 -23.06 -6.66 -8.34
CA GLU A 124 -21.94 -5.70 -8.30
C GLU A 124 -21.07 -5.80 -7.03
N LYS A 125 -21.69 -5.82 -5.84
CA LYS A 125 -20.95 -5.82 -4.57
C LYS A 125 -20.13 -7.09 -4.33
N GLY A 126 -20.60 -8.26 -4.76
CA GLY A 126 -19.88 -9.52 -4.56
C GLY A 126 -18.63 -9.62 -5.44
N TYR A 127 -18.73 -9.10 -6.66
CA TYR A 127 -17.59 -9.06 -7.59
C TYR A 127 -16.56 -8.03 -7.18
N ASP A 128 -16.95 -6.87 -6.64
CA ASP A 128 -16.00 -5.84 -6.18
C ASP A 128 -15.03 -6.38 -5.10
N TYR A 129 -15.54 -7.15 -4.13
CA TYR A 129 -14.69 -7.77 -3.10
C TYR A 129 -13.74 -8.82 -3.66
N LEU A 130 -14.23 -9.66 -4.60
CA LEU A 130 -13.42 -10.67 -5.26
C LEU A 130 -12.32 -10.02 -6.11
N ILE A 131 -12.65 -8.98 -6.86
CA ILE A 131 -11.72 -8.23 -7.70
C ILE A 131 -10.63 -7.60 -6.83
N THR A 132 -11.03 -6.89 -5.78
CA THR A 132 -10.08 -6.28 -4.84
C THR A 132 -9.13 -7.35 -4.28
N SER A 133 -9.66 -8.50 -3.86
CA SER A 133 -8.85 -9.57 -3.26
C SER A 133 -7.86 -10.17 -4.25
N ILE A 134 -8.28 -10.40 -5.50
CA ILE A 134 -7.40 -10.87 -6.58
C ILE A 134 -6.31 -9.83 -6.87
N ALA A 135 -6.67 -8.55 -6.92
CA ALA A 135 -5.72 -7.46 -7.13
C ALA A 135 -4.67 -7.38 -6.02
N ILE A 136 -5.07 -7.55 -4.75
CA ILE A 136 -4.14 -7.62 -3.61
C ILE A 136 -3.18 -8.78 -3.78
N ILE A 137 -3.69 -10.00 -4.00
CA ILE A 137 -2.86 -11.21 -4.17
C ILE A 137 -1.87 -11.05 -5.33
N PHE A 138 -2.37 -10.56 -6.47
CA PHE A 138 -1.54 -10.27 -7.64
C PHE A 138 -0.43 -9.27 -7.35
N SER A 139 -0.73 -8.23 -6.57
CA SER A 139 0.23 -7.18 -6.21
C SER A 139 1.31 -7.68 -5.26
N ILE A 140 0.95 -8.54 -4.31
CA ILE A 140 1.92 -9.19 -3.43
C ILE A 140 2.88 -10.03 -4.28
N ILE A 141 2.35 -10.87 -5.18
CA ILE A 141 3.19 -11.74 -6.03
C ILE A 141 4.12 -10.91 -6.92
N CYS A 142 3.60 -9.91 -7.62
CA CYS A 142 4.40 -9.09 -8.53
C CYS A 142 5.46 -8.27 -7.79
N THR A 143 5.12 -7.69 -6.65
CA THR A 143 6.08 -6.90 -5.85
C THR A 143 7.18 -7.81 -5.31
N THR A 144 6.82 -8.98 -4.79
CA THR A 144 7.77 -9.99 -4.32
C THR A 144 8.72 -10.41 -5.45
N PHE A 145 8.17 -10.70 -6.64
CA PHE A 145 8.96 -11.09 -7.80
C PHE A 145 9.90 -9.97 -8.28
N LEU A 146 9.41 -8.74 -8.42
CA LEU A 146 10.22 -7.59 -8.82
C LEU A 146 11.36 -7.32 -7.84
N MET A 147 11.08 -7.40 -6.54
CA MET A 147 12.07 -7.18 -5.50
C MET A 147 13.09 -8.31 -5.37
N THR A 148 12.90 -9.43 -6.04
CA THR A 148 13.93 -10.49 -6.12
C THR A 148 15.12 -10.07 -7.01
N PHE A 149 14.93 -9.08 -7.89
CA PHE A 149 15.99 -8.58 -8.79
C PHE A 149 16.83 -7.44 -8.20
N PHE A 150 16.50 -6.97 -7.01
CA PHE A 150 17.20 -5.91 -6.28
C PHE A 150 17.90 -6.48 -5.06
#